data_AF-A0A3M1FQ37-F1
#
_entry.id   AF-A0A3M1FQ37-F1
#
_cell.length_a   1.000
_cell.length_b   1.000
_cell.length_c   1.000
_cell.angle_alpha   90.00
_cell.angle_beta   90.00
_cell.angle_gamma   90.00
#
_symmetry.space_group_name_H-M   'P 1'
#
loop_
_entity.id
_entity.type
_entity.pdbx_description
1 polymer ?
#
loop_
_entity_poly.entity_id
_entity_poly.type
_entity_poly.pdbx_seq_one_letter_code
_entity_poly.pdbx_strand_id
1 'polypeptide(L)'
;MRLVRIIAEQKDGTLNSANKFILLCVIDNENRIIKGEWFGYVKDGSIIYPFVLRSNKLLYGDDEGYCEHINLSSKNINIGSLFSIKSEPGDNEEWECCYEIRSVYDYKLVK
;
A
#
# COMPACT_ATOMS: atom_id res chain seq x y z
N MET A 1 6.26 18.09 -4.23
CA MET A 1 6.72 16.70 -3.97
C MET A 1 7.10 16.56 -2.51
N ARG A 2 6.61 15.53 -1.83
CA ARG A 2 6.79 15.33 -0.39
C ARG A 2 6.97 13.86 -0.06
N LEU A 3 7.92 13.52 0.80
CA LEU A 3 8.09 12.16 1.32
C LEU A 3 7.04 11.93 2.40
N VAL A 4 6.21 10.90 2.24
CA VAL A 4 5.13 10.59 3.18
C VAL A 4 5.15 9.13 3.59
N ARG A 5 4.70 8.86 4.82
CA ARG A 5 4.30 7.52 5.25
C ARG A 5 2.78 7.43 5.26
N ILE A 6 2.24 6.55 4.42
CA ILE A 6 0.83 6.20 4.35
C ILE A 6 0.60 5.03 5.30
N ILE A 7 -0.45 5.11 6.12
CA ILE A 7 -0.94 4.01 6.95
C ILE A 7 -2.40 3.79 6.58
N ALA A 8 -2.72 2.57 6.20
CA ALA A 8 -4.08 2.14 5.90
C ALA A 8 -4.42 0.88 6.70
N GLU A 9 -5.71 0.69 6.94
CA GLU A 9 -6.25 -0.45 7.68
C GLU A 9 -7.19 -1.22 6.77
N GLN A 10 -7.18 -2.55 6.85
CA GLN A 10 -8.08 -3.39 6.07
C GLN A 10 -9.54 -3.09 6.46
N LYS A 11 -10.42 -3.07 5.47
CA LYS A 11 -11.85 -2.77 5.63
C LYS A 11 -12.68 -3.91 5.06
N ASP A 12 -13.31 -4.68 5.94
CA ASP A 12 -14.28 -5.73 5.60
C ASP A 12 -15.54 -5.54 6.46
N GLY A 13 -16.46 -4.70 5.96
CA GLY A 13 -17.61 -4.16 6.71
C GLY A 13 -17.20 -3.16 7.81
N THR A 14 -16.23 -3.54 8.66
CA THR A 14 -15.61 -2.72 9.70
C THR A 14 -14.10 -2.62 9.51
N LEU A 15 -13.47 -1.65 10.16
CA LEU A 15 -12.01 -1.49 10.12
C LEU A 15 -11.34 -2.56 10.99
N ASN A 16 -10.41 -3.30 10.41
CA ASN A 16 -9.58 -4.25 11.11
C ASN A 16 -8.19 -3.63 11.38
N SER A 17 -8.02 -3.08 12.58
CA SER A 17 -6.74 -2.46 12.97
C SER A 17 -5.59 -3.46 13.19
N ALA A 18 -5.86 -4.77 13.22
CA ALA A 18 -4.80 -5.78 13.24
C ALA A 18 -4.11 -5.87 11.86
N ASN A 19 -4.85 -5.55 10.79
CA ASN A 19 -4.41 -5.73 9.41
C ASN A 19 -4.13 -4.38 8.77
N LYS A 20 -2.86 -4.09 8.49
CA LYS A 20 -2.41 -2.76 8.08
C LYS A 20 -1.57 -2.81 6.82
N PHE A 21 -1.68 -1.78 6.01
CA PHE A 21 -0.77 -1.49 4.91
C PHE A 21 0.01 -0.22 5.24
N ILE A 22 1.34 -0.30 5.16
CA ILE A 22 2.23 0.83 5.40
C ILE A 22 3.11 1.03 4.17
N LEU A 23 3.20 2.27 3.68
CA LEU A 23 4.01 2.62 2.53
C LEU A 23 4.77 3.92 2.79
N LEU A 24 6.09 3.90 2.54
CA LEU A 24 6.93 5.09 2.50
C LEU A 24 7.18 5.47 1.05
N CYS A 25 6.58 6.56 0.59
CA CYS A 25 6.65 6.99 -0.80
C CYS A 25 6.72 8.50 -0.95
N VAL A 26 7.12 8.99 -2.12
CA VAL A 26 6.96 10.39 -2.47
C VAL A 26 5.63 10.60 -3.19
N ILE A 27 4.91 11.64 -2.80
CA ILE A 27 3.71 12.10 -3.52
C ILE A 27 3.96 13.45 -4.21
N ASP A 28 3.28 13.68 -5.33
CA ASP A 28 3.30 14.95 -6.06
C ASP A 28 2.38 16.01 -5.43
N ASN A 29 2.18 17.12 -6.14
CA ASN A 29 1.34 18.23 -5.67
C ASN A 29 -0.17 17.94 -5.83
N GLU A 30 -0.54 16.87 -6.56
CA GLU A 30 -1.92 16.39 -6.72
C GLU A 30 -2.24 15.27 -5.71
N ASN A 31 -1.36 15.03 -4.74
CA ASN A 31 -1.41 13.92 -3.78
C ASN A 31 -1.41 12.54 -4.46
N ARG A 32 -0.71 12.37 -5.58
CA ARG A 32 -0.53 11.06 -6.23
C ARG A 32 0.86 10.52 -5.98
N ILE A 33 0.99 9.20 -5.88
CA ILE A 33 2.28 8.54 -5.75
C ILE A 33 3.07 8.78 -7.04
N ILE A 34 4.29 9.31 -6.92
CA ILE A 34 5.15 9.48 -8.08
C ILE A 34 5.72 8.14 -8.53
N LYS A 35 5.96 7.98 -9.84
CA LYS A 35 6.56 6.77 -10.42
C LYS A 35 7.92 6.51 -9.77
N GLY A 36 8.13 5.29 -9.32
CA GLY A 36 9.36 4.87 -8.65
C GLY A 36 9.18 3.50 -7.98
N GLU A 37 10.12 3.17 -7.12
CA GLU A 37 10.06 2.01 -6.23
C GLU A 37 9.96 2.48 -4.79
N TRP A 38 9.00 1.93 -4.06
CA TRP A 38 8.67 2.40 -2.72
C TRP A 38 8.58 1.25 -1.75
N PHE A 39 9.20 1.40 -0.58
CA PHE A 39 9.23 0.35 0.43
C PHE A 39 8.02 0.45 1.35
N GLY A 40 7.50 -0.72 1.71
CA GLY A 40 6.38 -0.82 2.62
C GLY A 40 6.29 -2.19 3.26
N TYR A 41 5.22 -2.41 4.01
CA TYR A 41 4.86 -3.72 4.50
C TYR A 41 3.35 -3.84 4.67
N VAL A 42 2.85 -5.07 4.48
CA VAL A 42 1.53 -5.48 4.95
C VAL A 42 1.72 -6.17 6.29
N LYS A 43 0.85 -5.86 7.24
CA LYS A 43 0.73 -6.56 8.52
C LYS A 43 -0.57 -7.33 8.50
N ASP A 44 -0.53 -8.62 8.79
CA ASP A 44 -1.71 -9.48 8.98
C ASP A 44 -1.60 -10.15 10.35
N GLY A 45 -2.45 -9.72 11.29
CA GLY A 45 -2.38 -10.14 12.68
C GLY A 45 -1.01 -9.83 13.32
N SER A 46 -0.19 -10.86 13.53
CA SER A 46 1.16 -10.76 14.10
C SER A 46 2.28 -10.80 13.06
N ILE A 47 1.98 -11.13 11.81
CA ILE A 47 2.98 -11.33 10.75
C ILE A 47 3.17 -10.03 9.96
N ILE A 48 4.41 -9.75 9.58
CA ILE A 48 4.79 -8.57 8.77
C ILE A 48 5.42 -9.06 7.48
N TYR A 49 4.83 -8.68 6.35
CA TYR A 49 5.26 -9.01 5.00
C TYR A 49 5.85 -7.74 4.34
N PRO A 50 7.18 -7.56 4.34
CA PRO A 50 7.81 -6.44 3.68
C PRO A 50 7.68 -6.57 2.15
N PHE A 51 7.46 -5.45 1.48
CA PHE A 51 7.34 -5.42 0.02
C PHE A 51 8.05 -4.20 -0.60
N VAL A 52 8.30 -4.31 -1.90
CA VAL A 52 8.59 -3.18 -2.78
C VAL A 52 7.38 -2.94 -3.69
N LEU A 53 6.83 -1.73 -3.63
CA LEU A 53 5.83 -1.27 -4.59
C LEU A 53 6.57 -0.80 -5.85
N ARG A 54 6.35 -1.51 -6.97
CA ARG A 54 6.83 -1.12 -8.30
C ARG A 54 5.63 -0.98 -9.23
N SER A 55 5.34 0.24 -9.66
CA SER A 55 4.14 0.56 -10.46
C SER A 55 2.83 0.23 -9.72
N ASN A 56 2.17 -0.87 -10.06
CA ASN A 56 0.92 -1.36 -9.47
C ASN A 56 1.07 -2.79 -8.91
N LYS A 57 2.31 -3.21 -8.64
CA LYS A 57 2.66 -4.52 -8.10
C LYS A 57 3.36 -4.40 -6.76
N LEU A 58 2.98 -5.25 -5.81
CA LEU A 58 3.69 -5.48 -4.56
C LEU A 58 4.58 -6.70 -4.75
N LEU A 59 5.88 -6.49 -4.61
CA LEU A 59 6.89 -7.54 -4.73
C LEU A 59 7.34 -7.90 -3.31
N TYR A 60 7.03 -9.12 -2.88
CA TYR A 60 7.41 -9.63 -1.57
C TYR A 60 8.77 -10.32 -1.64
N GLY A 61 9.51 -10.31 -0.53
CA GLY A 61 10.91 -10.78 -0.51
C GLY A 61 11.10 -12.29 -0.49
N ASP A 62 10.01 -13.06 -0.35
CA ASP A 62 10.03 -14.52 -0.16
C ASP A 62 9.80 -15.31 -1.46
N ASP A 63 9.28 -14.68 -2.52
CA ASP A 63 9.08 -15.30 -3.84
C ASP A 63 9.27 -14.27 -4.97
N GLU A 64 10.34 -14.42 -5.75
CA GLU A 64 10.63 -13.53 -6.90
C GLU A 64 9.62 -13.66 -8.05
N GLY A 65 8.85 -14.75 -8.08
CA GLY A 65 7.84 -15.03 -9.11
C GLY A 65 6.44 -14.52 -8.76
N TYR A 66 6.16 -14.27 -7.48
CA TYR A 66 4.84 -13.87 -7.00
C TYR A 66 4.71 -12.36 -6.87
N CYS A 67 3.57 -11.81 -7.28
CA CYS A 67 3.25 -10.44 -6.95
C CYS A 67 1.75 -10.22 -6.73
N GLU A 68 1.42 -9.30 -5.84
CA GLU A 68 0.05 -8.84 -5.67
C GLU A 68 -0.16 -7.54 -6.45
N HIS A 69 -1.38 -7.34 -6.93
CA HIS A 69 -1.77 -6.13 -7.64
C HIS A 69 -2.43 -5.13 -6.71
N ILE A 70 -2.03 -3.87 -6.81
CA ILE A 70 -2.57 -2.76 -6.02
C ILE A 70 -3.03 -1.62 -6.91
N ASN A 71 -4.19 -1.03 -6.61
CA ASN A 71 -4.72 0.11 -7.38
C ASN A 71 -4.43 1.49 -6.75
N LEU A 72 -3.59 1.55 -5.72
CA LEU A 72 -3.26 2.78 -4.98
C LEU A 72 -2.58 3.84 -5.84
N SER A 73 -1.72 3.44 -6.78
CA SER A 73 -0.93 4.36 -7.62
C SER A 73 -1.78 5.24 -8.56
N SER A 74 -3.04 4.88 -8.80
CA SER A 74 -3.99 5.70 -9.59
C SER A 74 -4.97 6.50 -8.73
N LYS A 75 -4.82 6.46 -7.40
CA LYS A 75 -5.70 7.14 -6.44
C LYS A 75 -5.03 8.38 -5.86
N ASN A 76 -5.84 9.33 -5.42
CA ASN A 76 -5.36 10.43 -4.59
C ASN A 76 -5.15 9.93 -3.15
N ILE A 77 -4.01 10.25 -2.57
CA ILE A 77 -3.61 9.88 -1.22
C ILE A 77 -4.22 10.88 -0.22
N ASN A 78 -5.46 10.60 0.20
CA ASN A 78 -6.15 11.36 1.24
C ASN A 78 -6.69 10.41 2.32
N ILE A 79 -6.78 10.89 3.57
CA ILE A 79 -7.43 10.14 4.65
C ILE A 79 -8.88 9.82 4.25
N GLY A 80 -9.31 8.58 4.50
CA GLY A 80 -10.61 8.04 4.12
C GLY A 80 -10.66 7.47 2.69
N SER A 81 -9.61 7.65 1.88
CA SER A 81 -9.56 7.07 0.53
C SER A 81 -9.39 5.56 0.59
N LEU A 82 -10.08 4.87 -0.31
CA LEU A 82 -10.04 3.42 -0.44
C LEU A 82 -9.14 2.98 -1.60
N PHE A 83 -8.43 1.89 -1.38
CA PHE A 83 -7.72 1.14 -2.41
C PHE A 83 -7.83 -0.36 -2.12
N SER A 84 -7.44 -1.19 -3.08
CA SER A 84 -7.44 -2.63 -2.91
C SER A 84 -6.13 -3.26 -3.35
N ILE A 85 -5.85 -4.39 -2.71
CA ILE A 85 -4.78 -5.33 -3.02
C ILE A 85 -5.45 -6.63 -3.43
N LYS A 86 -4.96 -7.30 -4.47
CA LYS A 86 -5.48 -8.57 -4.95
C LYS A 86 -4.37 -9.50 -5.41
N SER A 87 -4.66 -10.79 -5.44
CA SER A 87 -3.75 -11.82 -5.97
C SER A 87 -3.37 -11.57 -7.44
N GLU A 88 -2.39 -12.30 -7.96
CA GLU A 88 -2.04 -12.25 -9.37
C GLU A 88 -3.18 -12.85 -10.22
N PRO A 89 -3.52 -12.25 -11.39
CA PRO A 89 -4.49 -12.86 -12.28
C PRO A 89 -4.05 -14.26 -12.73
N GLY A 90 -4.93 -15.25 -12.55
CA GLY A 90 -4.62 -16.65 -12.86
C GLY A 90 -4.03 -17.46 -11.71
N ASP A 91 -3.88 -16.86 -10.51
CA ASP A 91 -3.66 -17.63 -9.29
C ASP A 91 -4.84 -18.57 -9.02
N ASN A 92 -4.56 -19.75 -8.47
CA ASN A 92 -5.59 -20.74 -8.14
C ASN A 92 -6.55 -20.24 -7.05
N GLU A 93 -6.11 -19.30 -6.22
CA GLU A 93 -6.88 -18.70 -5.13
C GLU A 93 -6.98 -17.18 -5.34
N GLU A 94 -7.89 -16.77 -6.23
CA GLU A 94 -8.15 -15.34 -6.44
C GLU A 94 -8.76 -14.70 -5.17
N TRP A 95 -8.16 -13.59 -4.72
CA TRP A 95 -8.66 -12.84 -3.57
C TRP A 95 -8.46 -11.33 -3.77
N GLU A 96 -9.30 -10.53 -3.08
CA GLU A 96 -9.17 -9.07 -3.04
C GLU A 96 -9.45 -8.57 -1.61
N CYS A 97 -8.56 -7.70 -1.12
CA CYS A 97 -8.70 -7.02 0.17
C CYS A 97 -8.77 -5.51 -0.04
N CYS A 98 -9.76 -4.88 0.59
CA CYS A 98 -9.91 -3.43 0.58
C CYS A 98 -9.23 -2.79 1.81
N TYR A 99 -8.63 -1.62 1.61
CA TYR A 99 -7.94 -0.85 2.63
C TYR A 99 -8.41 0.61 2.61
N GLU A 100 -8.48 1.22 3.79
CA GLU A 100 -8.79 2.65 3.97
C GLU A 100 -7.57 3.39 4.53
N ILE A 101 -7.18 4.50 3.89
CA ILE A 101 -6.09 5.35 4.39
C ILE A 101 -6.54 6.04 5.68
N ARG A 102 -5.84 5.78 6.77
CA ARG A 102 -6.13 6.36 8.09
C ARG A 102 -5.16 7.45 8.51
N SER A 103 -3.93 7.42 7.98
CA SER A 103 -2.92 8.43 8.27
C SER A 103 -2.00 8.65 7.08
N VAL A 104 -1.60 9.91 6.89
CA VAL A 104 -0.56 10.32 5.94
C VAL A 104 0.38 11.25 6.72
N TYR A 105 1.56 10.74 7.05
CA TYR A 105 2.58 11.49 7.80
C TYR A 105 3.57 12.13 6.83
N ASP A 106 3.71 13.45 6.88
CA ASP A 106 4.59 14.23 6.00
C ASP A 106 5.97 14.40 6.64
N TYR A 107 7.00 13.83 6.03
CA TYR A 107 8.38 14.03 6.44
C TYR A 107 8.92 15.31 5.81
N LYS A 108 9.08 16.34 6.66
CA LYS A 108 9.83 17.52 6.27
C LYS A 108 11.30 17.14 6.15
N LEU A 109 11.85 17.22 4.93
CA LEU A 109 13.30 17.18 4.73
C LEU A 109 13.88 18.42 5.42
N VAL A 110 14.62 18.22 6.51
CA VAL A 110 15.41 19.29 7.13
C VAL A 110 16.57 19.57 6.17
N LYS A 111 16.68 20.83 5.74
CA LYS A 111 17.76 21.31 4.88
C LYS A 111 19.05 21.51 5.67
#